data_AF-A0AAJ3Z394-F1
#
_entry.id   AF-A0AAJ3Z394-F1
#
_cell.length_a   1.000
_cell.length_b   1.000
_cell.length_c   1.000
_cell.angle_alpha   90.00
_cell.angle_beta   90.00
_cell.angle_gamma   90.00
#
_symmetry.space_group_name_H-M   'P 1'
#
loop_
_entity.id
_entity.type
_entity.pdbx_description
1 polymer ?
#
loop_
_entity_poly.entity_id
_entity_poly.type
_entity_poly.pdbx_seq_one_letter_code
_entity_poly.pdbx_strand_id
1 'polypeptide(L)'
;MLKVEKHEPAAKKVSELKYKKGYYVEHTTGIINKFTERNGISGGHNYDEFKKYFNSNSNKYELESVVKKKHPDIEGIFDIEYKVKCEKMDYTGKNGTGEHKILPNKNRVYKKTVYDPKIISNDEIIDLSKKAMEDGIKNERIIRLVKQNKLIIQGEADYHGKKLKFEGIKNVETDEIENAFPVLEWRN
;
A
#
# COMPACT_ATOMS: atom_id res chain seq x y z
N MET A 1 10.02 -31.73 37.48
CA MET A 1 9.14 -30.55 37.39
C MET A 1 9.90 -29.45 36.66
N LEU A 2 9.61 -29.22 35.37
CA LEU A 2 10.16 -28.08 34.64
C LEU A 2 9.41 -26.82 35.06
N LYS A 3 10.15 -25.79 35.52
CA LYS A 3 9.61 -24.45 35.72
C LYS A 3 9.29 -23.86 34.35
N VAL A 4 8.00 -23.68 34.08
CA VAL A 4 7.53 -22.88 32.96
C VAL A 4 7.66 -21.42 33.40
N GLU A 5 8.66 -20.70 32.90
CA GLU A 5 8.70 -19.26 33.01
C GLU A 5 7.53 -18.69 32.22
N LYS A 6 6.55 -18.13 32.94
CA LYS A 6 5.52 -17.30 32.35
C LYS A 6 6.19 -16.02 31.87
N HIS A 7 6.36 -15.89 30.56
CA HIS A 7 6.56 -14.58 29.96
C HIS A 7 5.29 -13.76 30.21
N GLU A 8 5.36 -12.82 31.15
CA GLU A 8 4.38 -11.75 31.25
C GLU A 8 4.39 -10.95 29.94
N PRO A 9 3.22 -10.64 29.35
CA PRO A 9 3.17 -9.71 28.25
C PRO A 9 3.53 -8.34 28.82
N ALA A 10 4.72 -7.85 28.48
CA ALA A 10 5.07 -6.46 28.70
C ALA A 10 4.05 -5.64 27.91
N ALA A 11 3.09 -5.03 28.61
CA ALA A 11 2.23 -4.00 28.07
C ALA A 11 3.15 -2.88 27.55
N LYS A 12 3.54 -2.96 26.27
CA LYS A 12 4.18 -1.87 25.57
C LYS A 12 3.16 -0.73 25.64
N LYS A 13 3.44 0.25 26.50
CA LYS A 13 2.77 1.54 26.45
C LYS A 13 2.77 1.97 24.98
N VAL A 14 1.60 2.37 24.47
CA VAL A 14 1.37 2.94 23.12
C VAL A 14 2.20 4.23 22.89
N SER A 15 3.09 4.59 23.82
CA SER A 15 3.97 5.74 23.78
C SER A 15 5.02 5.58 22.68
N GLU A 16 4.74 6.32 21.60
CA GLU A 16 5.59 6.73 20.49
C GLU A 16 5.91 5.66 19.45
N LEU A 17 4.89 5.28 18.68
CA LEU A 17 5.11 4.70 17.36
C LEU A 17 5.99 5.64 16.53
N LYS A 18 7.09 5.11 16.03
CA LYS A 18 8.02 5.86 15.16
C LYS A 18 7.55 5.70 13.72
N TYR A 19 7.38 6.82 13.04
CA TYR A 19 7.02 6.85 11.62
C TYR A 19 8.19 7.36 10.80
N LYS A 20 8.47 6.71 9.68
CA LYS A 20 9.57 7.14 8.79
C LYS A 20 9.25 8.51 8.19
N LYS A 21 10.00 9.53 8.62
CA LYS A 21 9.79 10.93 8.24
C LYS A 21 9.77 11.11 6.73
N GLY A 22 8.77 11.83 6.22
CA GLY A 22 8.52 12.03 4.78
C GLY A 22 7.92 10.78 4.14
N TYR A 23 8.68 9.69 4.10
CA TYR A 23 8.33 8.47 3.37
C TYR A 23 6.97 7.86 3.75
N TYR A 24 6.60 7.88 5.04
CA TYR A 24 5.30 7.37 5.49
C TYR A 24 4.12 8.05 4.80
N VAL A 25 4.19 9.38 4.67
CA VAL A 25 3.13 10.18 4.02
C VAL A 25 3.25 10.06 2.51
N GLU A 26 4.45 10.28 1.97
CA GLU A 26 4.72 10.30 0.52
C GLU A 26 4.35 8.98 -0.16
N HIS A 27 4.56 7.83 0.50
CA HIS A 27 4.26 6.54 -0.10
C HIS A 27 2.76 6.31 -0.29
N THR A 28 1.92 6.93 0.55
CA THR A 28 0.46 6.82 0.48
C THR A 28 -0.15 7.94 -0.37
N THR A 29 0.27 9.19 -0.18
CA THR A 29 -0.39 10.38 -0.75
C THR A 29 0.40 11.06 -1.87
N GLY A 30 1.70 10.76 -1.99
CA GLY A 30 2.63 11.50 -2.84
C GLY A 30 2.64 11.07 -4.30
N ILE A 31 3.43 11.80 -5.08
CA ILE A 31 3.66 11.56 -6.50
C ILE A 31 4.27 10.17 -6.71
N ILE A 32 3.77 9.45 -7.71
CA ILE A 32 4.27 8.11 -8.03
C ILE A 32 5.60 8.21 -8.78
N ASN A 33 6.67 7.78 -8.10
CA ASN A 33 8.03 7.80 -8.64
C ASN A 33 8.53 6.42 -9.12
N LYS A 34 7.76 5.35 -8.91
CA LYS A 34 8.23 3.98 -9.16
C LYS A 34 7.15 3.05 -9.70
N PHE A 35 7.46 2.50 -10.86
CA PHE A 35 6.77 1.36 -11.46
C PHE A 35 7.79 0.25 -11.76
N THR A 36 7.42 -1.01 -11.53
CA THR A 36 8.21 -2.16 -11.99
C THR A 36 7.32 -3.16 -12.69
N GLU A 37 7.82 -3.82 -13.74
CA GLU A 37 7.03 -4.84 -14.46
C GLU A 37 6.55 -5.99 -13.54
N ARG A 38 7.27 -6.25 -12.44
CA ARG A 38 6.90 -7.28 -11.47
C ARG A 38 5.73 -6.87 -10.57
N ASN A 39 5.74 -5.64 -10.06
CA ASN A 39 4.87 -5.21 -8.97
C ASN A 39 3.88 -4.09 -9.35
N GLY A 40 4.01 -3.51 -10.55
CA GLY A 40 3.26 -2.32 -10.96
C GLY A 40 3.72 -1.08 -10.18
N ILE A 41 2.78 -0.17 -9.92
CA ILE A 41 2.96 1.05 -9.12
C ILE A 41 3.31 0.71 -7.67
N SER A 42 4.41 1.27 -7.15
CA SER A 42 4.74 1.26 -5.73
C SER A 42 4.21 2.53 -5.05
N GLY A 43 3.55 2.38 -3.91
CA GLY A 43 2.83 3.48 -3.25
C GLY A 43 1.62 3.93 -4.07
N GLY A 44 1.34 5.23 -4.10
CA GLY A 44 0.35 5.83 -4.99
C GLY A 44 -1.08 5.42 -4.66
N HIS A 45 -1.44 5.46 -3.38
CA HIS A 45 -2.77 5.10 -2.90
C HIS A 45 -3.78 6.25 -3.04
N ASN A 46 -3.33 7.47 -3.31
CA ASN A 46 -4.16 8.57 -3.78
C ASN A 46 -4.62 8.31 -5.23
N TYR A 47 -5.93 8.27 -5.47
CA TYR A 47 -6.47 7.95 -6.79
C TYR A 47 -6.18 9.01 -7.87
N ASP A 48 -6.07 10.29 -7.50
CA ASP A 48 -5.72 11.34 -8.46
C ASP A 48 -4.26 11.20 -8.91
N GLU A 49 -3.34 10.92 -7.98
CA GLU A 49 -1.94 10.65 -8.34
C GLU A 49 -1.79 9.35 -9.14
N PHE A 50 -2.58 8.31 -8.84
CA PHE A 50 -2.66 7.09 -9.66
C PHE A 50 -3.04 7.39 -11.11
N LYS A 51 -4.06 8.24 -11.34
CA LYS A 51 -4.48 8.65 -12.69
C LYS A 51 -3.49 9.59 -13.38
N LYS A 52 -2.72 10.36 -12.62
CA LYS A 52 -1.77 11.36 -13.13
C LYS A 52 -0.46 10.74 -13.58
N TYR A 53 0.04 9.73 -12.86
CA TYR A 53 0.84 8.67 -13.51
C TYR A 53 0.03 8.12 -14.68
N PHE A 54 0.50 7.41 -15.71
CA PHE A 54 -0.32 7.09 -16.92
C PHE A 54 -0.82 8.28 -17.78
N ASN A 55 -1.43 9.34 -17.24
CA ASN A 55 -1.87 10.49 -18.05
C ASN A 55 -0.74 11.49 -18.39
N SER A 56 0.41 11.40 -17.73
CA SER A 56 1.58 12.20 -18.11
C SER A 56 2.17 11.71 -19.44
N ASN A 57 2.30 12.63 -20.40
CA ASN A 57 2.90 12.42 -21.73
C ASN A 57 4.34 11.86 -21.70
N SER A 58 4.99 11.85 -20.54
CA SER A 58 6.35 11.34 -20.33
C SER A 58 6.42 9.87 -19.91
N ASN A 59 5.28 9.19 -19.73
CA ASN A 59 5.28 7.85 -19.15
C ASN A 59 5.44 6.76 -20.19
N LYS A 60 6.43 5.90 -19.98
CA LYS A 60 6.65 4.64 -20.73
C LYS A 60 5.45 3.67 -20.69
N TYR A 61 4.56 3.83 -19.71
CA TYR A 61 3.45 2.93 -19.44
C TYR A 61 2.12 3.66 -19.62
N GLU A 62 1.26 3.09 -20.45
CA GLU A 62 -0.11 3.53 -20.70
C GLU A 62 -1.09 2.58 -20.00
N LEU A 63 -2.22 3.10 -19.56
CA LEU A 63 -3.23 2.30 -18.90
C LEU A 63 -4.07 1.56 -19.95
N GLU A 64 -4.05 0.22 -19.93
CA GLU A 64 -4.71 -0.62 -20.94
C GLU A 64 -6.14 -1.00 -20.50
N SER A 65 -6.29 -1.46 -19.26
CA SER A 65 -7.59 -1.83 -18.70
C SER A 65 -7.61 -1.56 -17.20
N VAL A 66 -8.81 -1.20 -16.72
CA VAL A 66 -9.07 -0.91 -15.32
C VAL A 66 -10.41 -1.48 -14.92
N VAL A 67 -10.42 -2.29 -13.86
CA VAL A 67 -11.63 -2.70 -13.15
C VAL A 67 -11.57 -2.09 -11.76
N LYS A 68 -12.65 -1.44 -11.35
CA LYS A 68 -12.80 -0.86 -10.00
C LYS A 68 -13.78 -1.70 -9.19
N LYS A 69 -13.36 -2.10 -8.00
CA LYS A 69 -14.22 -2.76 -7.01
C LYS A 69 -14.33 -1.87 -5.77
N LYS A 70 -15.50 -1.24 -5.62
CA LYS A 70 -15.78 -0.37 -4.47
C LYS A 70 -15.75 -1.15 -3.16
N HIS A 71 -15.28 -0.52 -2.10
CA HIS A 71 -15.49 -1.03 -0.75
C HIS A 71 -17.01 -1.10 -0.47
N PRO A 72 -17.52 -2.17 0.16
CA PRO A 72 -18.96 -2.37 0.33
C PRO A 72 -19.64 -1.28 1.16
N ASP A 73 -18.95 -0.79 2.20
CA ASP A 73 -19.53 0.12 3.20
C ASP A 73 -18.88 1.51 3.31
N ILE A 74 -17.77 1.76 2.59
CA ILE A 74 -16.95 2.96 2.79
C ILE A 74 -16.76 3.64 1.44
N GLU A 75 -17.42 4.78 1.29
CA GLU A 75 -17.27 5.58 0.08
C GLU A 75 -15.83 6.10 -0.04
N GLY A 76 -15.36 6.25 -1.28
CA GLY A 76 -14.01 6.70 -1.56
C GLY A 76 -12.93 5.62 -1.51
N ILE A 77 -13.15 4.45 -0.89
CA ILE A 77 -12.18 3.35 -0.89
C ILE A 77 -12.53 2.30 -1.95
N PHE A 78 -11.55 1.87 -2.76
CA PHE A 78 -11.78 0.84 -3.76
C PHE A 78 -10.49 0.14 -4.21
N ASP A 79 -10.64 -1.13 -4.61
CA ASP A 79 -9.60 -1.87 -5.33
C ASP A 79 -9.63 -1.50 -6.81
N ILE A 80 -8.44 -1.34 -7.36
CA ILE A 80 -8.16 -1.22 -8.78
C ILE A 80 -7.41 -2.47 -9.21
N GLU A 81 -7.99 -3.18 -10.17
CA GLU A 81 -7.27 -4.16 -10.98
C GLU A 81 -6.93 -3.53 -12.31
N TYR A 82 -5.66 -3.55 -12.70
CA TYR A 82 -5.23 -2.88 -13.93
C TYR A 82 -4.15 -3.64 -14.69
N LYS A 83 -4.13 -3.39 -16.01
CA LYS A 83 -3.04 -3.73 -16.90
C LYS A 83 -2.50 -2.47 -17.54
N VAL A 84 -1.22 -2.50 -17.90
CA VAL A 84 -0.55 -1.42 -18.61
C VAL A 84 0.01 -1.93 -19.92
N LYS A 85 0.02 -1.05 -20.92
CA LYS A 85 0.69 -1.25 -22.19
C LYS A 85 2.00 -0.47 -22.16
N CYS A 86 3.07 -1.07 -22.66
CA CYS A 86 4.32 -0.35 -22.88
C CYS A 86 5.03 -0.89 -24.11
N GLU A 87 5.86 -0.05 -24.71
CA GLU A 87 6.70 -0.46 -25.83
C GLU A 87 7.74 -1.50 -25.40
N LYS A 88 7.95 -2.51 -26.23
CA LYS A 88 9.04 -3.47 -26.08
C LYS A 88 10.33 -2.73 -26.40
N MET A 89 11.23 -2.70 -25.43
CA MET A 89 12.60 -2.24 -25.64
C MET A 89 13.38 -3.30 -26.39
N ASP A 90 14.27 -2.87 -27.28
CA ASP A 90 15.29 -3.73 -27.84
C ASP A 90 16.24 -4.27 -26.75
N TYR A 91 17.10 -5.23 -27.12
CA TYR A 91 18.07 -5.86 -26.21
C TYR A 91 19.13 -4.86 -25.67
N THR A 92 19.18 -3.64 -26.20
CA THR A 92 20.09 -2.56 -25.75
C THR A 92 19.41 -1.55 -24.82
N GLY A 93 18.09 -1.63 -24.65
CA GLY A 93 17.30 -0.77 -23.77
C GLY A 93 17.10 0.66 -24.28
N LYS A 94 17.52 0.99 -25.51
CA LYS A 94 17.58 2.37 -26.01
C LYS A 94 16.46 2.73 -26.99
N ASN A 95 16.02 1.80 -27.82
CA ASN A 95 14.94 2.06 -28.77
C ASN A 95 13.78 1.09 -28.55
N GLY A 96 12.58 1.66 -28.55
CA GLY A 96 11.36 0.90 -28.65
C GLY A 96 11.23 0.30 -30.05
N THR A 97 10.73 -0.93 -30.13
CA THR A 97 10.62 -1.68 -31.39
C THR A 97 9.38 -1.31 -32.22
N GLY A 98 8.58 -0.33 -31.78
CA GLY A 98 7.21 -0.08 -32.27
C GLY A 98 6.18 -1.10 -31.78
N GLU A 99 6.64 -2.28 -31.35
CA GLU A 99 5.79 -3.31 -30.78
C GLU A 99 5.48 -3.05 -29.32
N HIS A 100 4.26 -3.36 -28.91
CA HIS A 100 3.81 -3.19 -27.54
C HIS A 100 3.68 -4.53 -26.82
N LYS A 101 3.86 -4.51 -25.51
CA LYS A 101 3.51 -5.61 -24.61
C LYS A 101 2.54 -5.13 -23.53
N ILE A 102 1.70 -6.05 -23.06
CA ILE A 102 0.79 -5.83 -21.95
C ILE A 102 1.38 -6.44 -20.68
N LEU A 103 1.36 -5.66 -19.60
CA LEU A 103 1.87 -6.03 -18.29
C LEU A 103 0.77 -5.92 -17.23
N PRO A 104 0.73 -6.83 -16.23
CA PRO A 104 1.58 -8.01 -16.13
C PRO A 104 1.16 -9.06 -17.18
N ASN A 105 2.08 -9.98 -17.49
CA ASN A 105 1.83 -11.02 -18.49
C ASN A 105 0.69 -11.99 -18.10
N LYS A 106 0.12 -12.65 -19.11
CA LYS A 106 -0.93 -13.68 -18.96
C LYS A 106 -2.25 -13.11 -18.38
N ASN A 107 -2.99 -13.96 -17.66
CA ASN A 107 -4.24 -13.62 -16.98
C ASN A 107 -4.02 -12.90 -15.63
N ARG A 108 -2.81 -12.38 -15.38
CA ARG A 108 -2.52 -11.61 -14.17
C ARG A 108 -2.98 -10.17 -14.35
N VAL A 109 -3.22 -9.51 -13.23
CA VAL A 109 -3.51 -8.07 -13.14
C VAL A 109 -2.67 -7.48 -12.00
N TYR A 110 -2.29 -6.21 -12.12
CA TYR A 110 -1.82 -5.48 -10.96
C TYR A 110 -3.02 -5.15 -10.08
N LYS A 111 -2.83 -5.20 -8.76
CA LYS A 111 -3.87 -4.86 -7.79
C LYS A 111 -3.38 -3.72 -6.89
N LYS A 112 -4.28 -2.79 -6.57
CA LYS A 112 -4.01 -1.73 -5.60
C LYS A 112 -5.32 -1.24 -5.00
N THR A 113 -5.37 -1.09 -3.69
CA THR A 113 -6.42 -0.35 -3.01
C THR A 113 -6.06 1.13 -2.99
N VAL A 114 -6.98 1.99 -3.40
CA VAL A 114 -6.81 3.45 -3.41
C VAL A 114 -7.94 4.13 -2.65
N TYR A 115 -7.74 5.41 -2.32
CA TYR A 115 -8.77 6.31 -1.85
C TYR A 115 -9.02 7.45 -2.85
N ASP A 116 -10.26 7.93 -2.92
CA ASP A 116 -10.63 9.14 -3.64
C ASP A 116 -10.35 10.37 -2.76
N PRO A 117 -9.37 11.22 -3.12
CA PRO A 117 -8.99 12.39 -2.30
C PRO A 117 -10.09 13.46 -2.19
N LYS A 118 -11.13 13.38 -3.03
CA LYS A 118 -12.30 14.27 -2.95
C LYS A 118 -13.29 13.87 -1.86
N ILE A 119 -13.18 12.63 -1.37
CA ILE A 119 -14.06 12.06 -0.34
C ILE A 119 -13.30 11.91 0.97
N ILE A 120 -12.09 11.34 0.92
CA ILE A 120 -11.20 11.18 2.08
C ILE A 120 -9.92 11.97 1.79
N SER A 121 -9.67 13.02 2.55
CA SER A 121 -8.50 13.88 2.30
C SER A 121 -7.16 13.17 2.58
N ASN A 122 -6.07 13.71 2.04
CA ASN A 122 -4.72 13.19 2.29
C ASN A 122 -4.38 13.18 3.80
N ASP A 123 -4.77 14.22 4.54
CA ASP A 123 -4.49 14.30 5.98
C ASP A 123 -5.34 13.30 6.76
N GLU A 124 -6.60 13.14 6.36
CA GLU A 124 -7.54 12.20 6.99
C GLU A 124 -7.13 10.74 6.79
N ILE A 125 -6.75 10.33 5.57
CA ILE A 125 -6.30 8.94 5.34
C ILE A 125 -5.01 8.64 6.13
N ILE A 126 -4.14 9.63 6.30
CA ILE A 126 -2.93 9.49 7.11
C ILE A 126 -3.27 9.38 8.59
N ASP A 127 -4.18 10.20 9.11
CA ASP A 127 -4.64 10.11 10.49
C ASP A 127 -5.31 8.74 10.78
N LEU A 128 -6.21 8.29 9.90
CA LEU A 128 -6.82 6.96 9.97
C LEU A 128 -5.76 5.85 9.96
N SER A 129 -4.76 5.95 9.07
CA SER A 129 -3.70 4.94 8.99
C SER A 129 -2.88 4.85 10.28
N LYS A 130 -2.62 5.98 10.96
CA LYS A 130 -1.90 5.99 12.25
C LYS A 130 -2.73 5.34 13.36
N LYS A 131 -4.02 5.70 13.45
CA LYS A 131 -4.97 5.07 14.40
C LYS A 131 -5.04 3.56 14.18
N ALA A 132 -5.08 3.12 12.92
CA ALA A 132 -5.05 1.70 12.58
C ALA A 132 -3.74 1.03 13.02
N MET A 133 -2.57 1.69 12.91
CA MET A 133 -1.32 1.12 13.39
C MET A 133 -1.29 0.93 14.91
N GLU A 134 -1.80 1.90 15.66
CA GLU A 134 -1.97 1.79 17.12
C GLU A 134 -2.88 0.62 17.48
N ASP A 135 -4.03 0.51 16.81
CA ASP A 135 -4.97 -0.59 16.97
C ASP A 135 -4.35 -1.96 16.65
N GLY A 136 -3.66 -2.09 15.51
CA GLY A 136 -3.02 -3.35 15.10
C GLY A 136 -1.94 -3.82 16.08
N ILE A 137 -1.15 -2.89 16.64
CA ILE A 137 -0.15 -3.18 17.68
C ILE A 137 -0.82 -3.57 19.00
N LYS A 138 -1.84 -2.82 19.43
CA LYS A 138 -2.58 -3.09 20.68
C LYS A 138 -3.24 -4.46 20.67
N ASN A 139 -3.69 -4.93 19.51
CA ASN A 139 -4.36 -6.21 19.35
C ASN A 139 -3.44 -7.33 18.81
N GLU A 140 -2.12 -7.13 18.82
CA GLU A 140 -1.12 -8.14 18.43
C GLU A 140 -1.30 -8.71 17.01
N ARG A 141 -1.90 -7.94 16.10
CA ARG A 141 -2.11 -8.33 14.70
C ARG A 141 -0.86 -8.05 13.86
N ILE A 142 0.17 -8.87 14.07
CA ILE A 142 1.51 -8.68 13.49
C ILE A 142 1.97 -9.92 12.72
N ILE A 143 2.38 -9.73 11.46
CA ILE A 143 2.94 -10.80 10.61
C ILE A 143 4.43 -10.52 10.35
N ARG A 144 5.31 -11.50 10.58
CA ARG A 144 6.75 -11.34 10.37
C ARG A 144 7.19 -11.76 8.96
N LEU A 145 7.77 -10.84 8.21
CA LEU A 145 8.39 -11.09 6.90
C LEU A 145 9.90 -11.31 7.07
N VAL A 146 10.30 -12.53 7.47
CA VAL A 146 11.69 -12.87 7.82
C VAL A 146 12.71 -12.49 6.73
N LYS A 147 12.41 -12.79 5.46
CA LYS A 147 13.32 -12.51 4.33
C LYS A 147 13.53 -11.03 4.03
N GLN A 148 12.61 -10.17 4.48
CA GLN A 148 12.66 -8.73 4.21
C GLN A 148 13.07 -7.92 5.43
N ASN A 149 13.28 -8.57 6.58
CA ASN A 149 13.46 -7.96 7.88
C ASN A 149 12.39 -6.90 8.21
N LYS A 150 11.12 -7.25 7.94
CA LYS A 150 9.96 -6.38 8.11
C LYS A 150 8.84 -7.05 8.91
N LEU A 151 7.99 -6.25 9.51
CA LEU A 151 6.72 -6.65 10.10
C LEU A 151 5.59 -6.02 9.29
N ILE A 152 4.49 -6.75 9.13
CA ILE A 152 3.21 -6.19 8.71
C ILE A 152 2.38 -6.01 9.97
N ILE A 153 1.76 -4.84 10.11
CA ILE A 153 0.78 -4.53 11.14
C ILE A 153 -0.58 -4.47 10.46
N GLN A 154 -1.56 -5.23 10.97
CA GLN A 154 -2.92 -5.26 10.46
C GLN A 154 -3.85 -4.57 11.45
N GLY A 155 -4.38 -3.43 11.03
CA GLY A 155 -5.10 -2.52 11.90
C GLY A 155 -6.40 -2.00 11.29
N GLU A 156 -7.28 -1.51 12.15
CA GLU A 156 -8.54 -0.91 11.78
C GLU A 156 -8.66 0.50 12.36
N ALA A 157 -9.23 1.42 11.58
CA ALA A 157 -9.63 2.73 12.07
C ALA A 157 -11.13 2.92 11.89
N ASP A 158 -11.74 3.63 12.82
CA ASP A 158 -13.13 4.04 12.68
C ASP A 158 -13.25 5.18 11.66
N TYR A 159 -14.13 4.99 10.69
CA TYR A 159 -14.50 5.98 9.69
C TYR A 159 -16.02 6.00 9.58
N HIS A 160 -16.64 7.02 10.17
CA HIS A 160 -18.10 7.19 10.22
C HIS A 160 -18.85 5.96 10.76
N GLY A 161 -18.33 5.31 11.81
CA GLY A 161 -18.94 4.13 12.41
C GLY A 161 -18.71 2.82 11.64
N LYS A 162 -17.87 2.85 10.60
CA LYS A 162 -17.40 1.66 9.85
C LYS A 162 -15.92 1.43 10.13
N LYS A 163 -15.46 0.19 10.01
CA LYS A 163 -14.05 -0.18 10.18
C LYS A 163 -13.34 -0.18 8.84
N LEU A 164 -12.41 0.76 8.66
CA LEU A 164 -11.49 0.77 7.53
C LEU A 164 -10.22 0.01 7.91
N LYS A 165 -9.91 -1.03 7.14
CA LYS A 165 -8.71 -1.86 7.33
C LYS A 165 -7.49 -1.21 6.68
N PHE A 166 -6.36 -1.33 7.36
CA PHE A 166 -5.04 -0.93 6.87
C PHE A 166 -4.03 -2.05 7.06
N GLU A 167 -3.02 -2.03 6.20
CA GLU A 167 -1.76 -2.73 6.43
C GLU A 167 -0.63 -1.72 6.51
N GLY A 168 0.19 -1.81 7.55
CA GLY A 168 1.41 -1.04 7.69
C GLY A 168 2.64 -1.92 7.60
N ILE A 169 3.72 -1.34 7.07
CA ILE A 169 5.01 -2.00 6.94
C ILE A 169 5.97 -1.36 7.92
N LYS A 170 6.46 -2.15 8.88
CA LYS A 170 7.40 -1.71 9.90
C LYS A 170 8.77 -2.36 9.68
N ASN A 171 9.81 -1.54 9.72
CA ASN A 171 11.19 -1.99 9.68
C ASN A 171 11.58 -2.57 11.05
N VAL A 172 12.24 -3.74 11.06
CA VAL A 172 12.66 -4.39 12.31
C VAL A 172 13.92 -3.74 12.89
N GLU A 173 14.84 -3.26 12.06
CA GLU A 173 16.10 -2.63 12.50
C GLU A 173 15.87 -1.22 13.06
N THR A 174 15.15 -0.38 12.32
CA THR A 174 14.95 1.03 12.74
C THR A 174 13.78 1.20 13.71
N ASP A 175 12.96 0.17 13.87
CA ASP A 175 11.70 0.19 14.64
C ASP A 175 10.65 1.17 14.07
N GLU A 176 10.87 1.71 12.86
CA GLU A 176 9.97 2.68 12.21
C GLU A 176 8.90 2.00 11.36
N ILE A 177 7.67 2.50 11.43
CA ILE A 177 6.62 2.23 10.47
C ILE A 177 6.93 3.05 9.21
N GLU A 178 7.30 2.35 8.14
CA GLU A 178 7.74 2.96 6.89
C GLU A 178 6.58 3.51 6.07
N ASN A 179 5.45 2.81 6.02
CA ASN A 179 4.22 3.23 5.35
C ASN A 179 3.01 2.46 5.90
N ALA A 180 1.81 2.97 5.62
CA ALA A 180 0.56 2.26 5.84
C ALA A 180 -0.47 2.65 4.77
N PHE A 181 -1.24 1.68 4.29
CA PHE A 181 -2.19 1.87 3.20
C PHE A 181 -3.50 1.12 3.46
N PRO A 182 -4.64 1.64 2.96
CA PRO A 182 -5.92 0.97 3.11
C PRO A 182 -5.93 -0.35 2.35
N VAL A 183 -6.73 -1.31 2.82
CA VAL A 183 -7.02 -2.57 2.12
C VAL A 183 -8.50 -2.91 2.27
N LEU A 184 -9.08 -3.59 1.29
CA LEU A 184 -10.43 -4.16 1.46
C LEU A 184 -10.40 -5.37 2.39
N GLU A 185 -9.40 -6.23 2.20
CA GLU A 185 -9.15 -7.39 3.06
C GLU A 185 -7.66 -7.45 3.40
N TRP A 186 -7.38 -7.86 4.63
CA TRP A 186 -6.01 -8.16 5.06
C TRP A 186 -5.45 -9.33 4.28
N ARG A 187 -4.13 -9.34 4.11
CA ARG A 187 -3.45 -10.52 3.60
C ARG A 187 -3.46 -11.62 4.66
N ASN A 188 -3.60 -12.86 4.18
CA ASN A 188 -3.45 -14.06 5.00
C ASN A 188 -1.99 -14.50 5.11
#